data_AF-W7TC56-F1
#
_entry.id   AF-W7TC56-F1
#
_cell.length_a   1.000
_cell.length_b   1.000
_cell.length_c   1.000
_cell.angle_alpha   90.00
_cell.angle_beta   90.00
_cell.angle_gamma   90.00
#
_symmetry.space_group_name_H-M   'P 1'
#
loop_
_entity.id
_entity.type
_entity.pdbx_description
1 polymer ?
#
loop_
_entity_poly.entity_id
_entity_poly.type
_entity_poly.pdbx_seq_one_letter_code
_entity_poly.pdbx_strand_id
1 'polypeptide(L)'
;MPRLLSIAGILCLIAACLAAVTTPTAQAATALPCDIYGSAGTPCVAAHSTIRALYSGYNGPLYQVKRADGGLADIGLLTTGGVANAAAQDSFCANTTCIINVIYDQSPRHNDLTIEGEGGAGRADVGAPANALPVSVGGHTAYGVEISSGMGYRDNSTSGVAVNGQPEGMYMVASSTHVNGGCCFDYGNAETNNQDTGNGHMDAVYLGLRCEFGGCNGPGPWVAADLENGLYQSNTGTSAGDPGPGILPYVTAMLSNNGQNHFALKRANAQTGGLTTTYSG
;
A
#
# COMPACT_ATOMS: atom_id res chain seq x y z
N MET A 1 -36.37 40.61 81.77
CA MET A 1 -37.44 39.59 81.59
C MET A 1 -37.98 39.74 80.17
N PRO A 2 -38.18 38.70 79.34
CA PRO A 2 -37.65 37.33 79.37
C PRO A 2 -37.03 36.88 78.03
N ARG A 3 -36.39 35.70 78.08
CA ARG A 3 -36.30 34.64 77.06
C ARG A 3 -35.35 34.78 75.86
N LEU A 4 -34.19 34.13 76.05
CA LEU A 4 -33.53 33.32 75.03
C LEU A 4 -34.52 32.35 74.38
N LEU A 5 -34.41 32.22 73.06
CA LEU A 5 -34.66 30.96 72.35
C LEU A 5 -33.60 30.77 71.27
N SER A 6 -32.88 29.67 71.41
CA SER A 6 -31.95 29.07 70.47
C SER A 6 -32.61 28.75 69.13
N ILE A 7 -31.85 28.77 68.03
CA ILE A 7 -31.88 27.73 66.99
C ILE A 7 -30.52 27.76 66.26
N ALA A 8 -29.92 26.58 66.19
CA ALA A 8 -28.69 26.25 65.50
C ALA A 8 -28.92 26.13 63.98
N GLY A 9 -27.86 26.32 63.17
CA GLY A 9 -27.94 26.10 61.72
C GLY A 9 -26.64 26.34 60.96
N ILE A 10 -25.65 25.49 61.21
CA ILE A 10 -24.65 24.91 60.29
C ILE A 10 -24.19 25.71 59.05
N LEU A 11 -22.93 26.14 59.13
CA LEU A 11 -21.82 26.05 58.16
C LEU A 11 -22.11 25.72 56.68
N CYS A 12 -21.71 26.62 55.77
CA CYS A 12 -21.21 26.27 54.44
C CYS A 12 -20.12 27.28 54.02
N LEU A 13 -18.84 26.91 54.19
CA LEU A 13 -17.72 27.58 53.53
C LEU A 13 -17.69 27.13 52.06
N ILE A 14 -17.87 28.07 51.14
CA ILE A 14 -17.62 27.86 49.71
C ILE A 14 -16.15 28.18 49.47
N ALA A 15 -15.32 27.15 49.33
CA ALA A 15 -13.97 27.26 48.79
C ALA A 15 -14.01 26.84 47.31
N ALA A 16 -13.90 27.83 46.41
CA ALA A 16 -13.79 27.59 44.98
C ALA A 16 -12.33 27.20 44.64
N CYS A 17 -12.08 25.91 44.47
CA CYS A 17 -10.84 25.42 43.87
C CYS A 17 -10.99 25.43 42.35
N LEU A 18 -10.37 26.40 41.66
CA LEU A 18 -10.12 26.32 40.22
C LEU A 18 -9.05 25.24 39.98
N ALA A 19 -9.48 24.04 39.61
CA ALA A 19 -8.58 23.06 39.01
C ALA A 19 -8.37 23.43 37.53
N ALA A 20 -7.15 23.81 37.18
CA ALA A 20 -6.73 23.91 35.79
C ALA A 20 -6.78 22.51 35.16
N VAL A 21 -7.79 22.25 34.34
CA VAL A 21 -7.86 21.04 33.52
C VAL A 21 -6.87 21.21 32.38
N THR A 22 -5.65 20.73 32.55
CA THR A 22 -4.76 20.46 31.42
C THR A 22 -5.26 19.17 30.77
N THR A 23 -6.18 19.29 29.81
CA THR A 23 -6.49 18.18 28.91
C THR A 23 -5.21 17.85 28.13
N PRO A 24 -4.63 16.64 28.25
CA PRO A 24 -3.60 16.24 27.32
C PRO A 24 -4.25 16.24 25.93
N THR A 25 -3.72 17.05 25.01
CA THR A 25 -4.02 16.88 23.59
C THR A 25 -3.47 15.52 23.20
N ALA A 26 -4.32 14.49 23.25
CA ALA A 26 -4.06 13.24 22.57
C ALA A 26 -3.98 13.60 21.08
N GLN A 27 -2.74 13.78 20.60
CA GLN A 27 -2.45 13.80 19.19
C GLN A 27 -2.72 12.38 18.73
N ALA A 28 -3.98 12.10 18.41
CA ALA A 28 -4.34 10.85 17.77
C ALA A 28 -3.44 10.79 16.54
N ALA A 29 -2.47 9.88 16.56
CA ALA A 29 -1.77 9.53 15.34
C ALA A 29 -2.87 9.17 14.35
N THR A 30 -2.98 9.93 13.26
CA THR A 30 -3.98 9.66 12.24
C THR A 30 -3.73 8.23 11.77
N ALA A 31 -4.68 7.33 12.00
CA ALA A 31 -4.55 5.92 11.66
C ALA A 31 -4.09 5.79 10.20
N LEU A 32 -3.04 5.01 9.98
CA LEU A 32 -2.50 4.73 8.64
C LEU A 32 -3.16 3.47 8.07
N PRO A 33 -2.95 3.14 6.78
CA PRO A 33 -3.72 2.09 6.11
C PRO A 33 -3.80 0.77 6.87
N CYS A 34 -2.68 0.26 7.40
CA CYS A 34 -2.69 -1.02 8.11
C CYS A 34 -3.24 -0.93 9.54
N ASP A 35 -3.24 0.26 10.16
CA ASP A 35 -3.99 0.48 11.40
C ASP A 35 -5.50 0.39 11.14
N ILE A 36 -5.98 0.97 10.03
CA ILE A 36 -7.38 0.94 9.61
C ILE A 36 -7.80 -0.51 9.34
N TYR A 37 -7.04 -1.23 8.51
CA TYR A 37 -7.29 -2.64 8.21
C TYR A 37 -7.26 -3.52 9.47
N GLY A 38 -6.28 -3.32 10.36
CA GLY A 38 -6.22 -4.03 11.64
C GLY A 38 -7.44 -3.78 12.53
N SER A 39 -7.87 -2.52 12.65
CA SER A 39 -9.05 -2.15 13.44
C SER A 39 -10.37 -2.73 12.89
N ALA A 40 -10.42 -3.00 11.59
CA ALA A 40 -11.55 -3.61 10.90
C ALA A 40 -11.55 -5.15 10.93
N GLY A 41 -10.54 -5.78 11.53
CA GLY A 41 -10.42 -7.24 11.62
C GLY A 41 -9.84 -7.92 10.38
N THR A 42 -9.26 -7.15 9.45
CA THR A 42 -8.59 -7.66 8.24
C THR A 42 -7.13 -7.15 8.19
N PRO A 43 -6.29 -7.51 9.17
CA PRO A 43 -4.95 -6.94 9.32
C PRO A 43 -4.05 -7.20 8.12
N CYS A 44 -3.16 -6.26 7.81
CA CYS A 44 -2.13 -6.44 6.79
C CYS A 44 -1.18 -7.59 7.18
N VAL A 45 -0.96 -8.52 6.27
CA VAL A 45 0.10 -9.55 6.36
C VAL A 45 1.31 -9.21 5.49
N ALA A 46 1.20 -8.19 4.65
CA ALA A 46 2.29 -7.58 3.92
C ALA A 46 1.98 -6.10 3.68
N ALA A 47 2.96 -5.22 3.80
CA ALA A 47 2.80 -3.77 3.77
C ALA A 47 4.04 -3.08 3.17
N HIS A 48 4.04 -2.85 1.87
CA HIS A 48 5.17 -2.33 1.12
C HIS A 48 4.99 -0.86 0.74
N SER A 49 6.01 -0.02 0.98
CA SER A 49 6.07 1.35 0.46
C SER A 49 7.47 1.91 0.57
N THR A 50 7.98 2.50 -0.53
CA THR A 50 9.21 3.31 -0.51
C THR A 50 8.95 4.78 -0.16
N ILE A 51 7.69 5.17 0.02
CA ILE A 51 7.27 6.56 0.18
C ILE A 51 7.02 6.93 1.64
N ARG A 52 6.30 6.09 2.37
CA ARG A 52 5.84 6.42 3.74
C ARG A 52 5.55 5.17 4.55
N ALA A 53 5.41 5.36 5.86
CA ALA A 53 4.84 4.35 6.72
C ALA A 53 3.38 4.01 6.36
N LEU A 54 3.01 2.75 6.59
CA LEU A 54 1.66 2.20 6.45
C LEU A 54 1.04 1.85 7.81
N TYR A 55 1.84 1.89 8.89
CA TYR A 55 1.39 1.87 10.29
C TYR A 55 1.85 3.14 11.00
N SER A 56 0.97 3.75 11.79
CA SER A 56 1.28 4.97 12.55
C SER A 56 2.46 4.78 13.52
N GLY A 57 2.65 3.57 14.06
CA GLY A 57 3.76 3.22 14.94
C GLY A 57 5.03 2.73 14.23
N TYR A 58 5.08 2.67 12.89
CA TYR A 58 6.24 2.13 12.19
C TYR A 58 7.45 3.07 12.26
N ASN A 59 8.61 2.53 12.63
CA ASN A 59 9.87 3.29 12.74
C ASN A 59 11.06 2.55 12.09
N GLY A 60 10.78 1.54 11.28
CA GLY A 60 11.78 0.72 10.60
C GLY A 60 12.22 1.30 9.24
N PRO A 61 13.12 0.59 8.54
CA PRO A 61 13.50 0.93 7.18
C PRO A 61 12.39 0.61 6.18
N LEU A 62 12.14 1.50 5.23
CA LEU A 62 11.13 1.30 4.18
C LEU A 62 11.66 0.46 3.01
N TYR A 63 12.92 0.67 2.65
CA TYR A 63 13.58 -0.03 1.54
C TYR A 63 15.10 0.04 1.68
N GLN A 64 15.80 -0.79 0.93
CA GLN A 64 17.25 -0.78 0.83
C GLN A 64 17.69 -0.33 -0.57
N VAL A 65 18.67 0.56 -0.64
CA VAL A 65 19.34 0.93 -1.89
C VAL A 65 20.70 0.26 -2.02
N LYS A 66 21.07 -0.06 -3.26
CA LYS A 66 22.37 -0.62 -3.61
C LYS A 66 23.08 0.27 -4.62
N ARG A 67 24.27 0.73 -4.27
CA ARG A 67 25.18 1.49 -5.14
C ARG A 67 25.80 0.58 -6.20
N ALA A 68 26.23 1.16 -7.32
CA ALA A 68 26.97 0.44 -8.35
C ALA A 68 28.28 -0.21 -7.85
N ASP A 69 28.89 0.34 -6.80
CA ASP A 69 30.09 -0.22 -6.14
C ASP A 69 29.78 -1.33 -5.11
N GLY A 70 28.50 -1.70 -4.96
CA GLY A 70 28.03 -2.77 -4.09
C GLY A 70 27.66 -2.34 -2.67
N GLY A 71 27.87 -1.07 -2.30
CA GLY A 71 27.43 -0.55 -1.00
C GLY A 71 25.91 -0.62 -0.82
N LEU A 72 25.46 -0.98 0.38
CA LEU A 72 24.04 -1.05 0.76
C LEU A 72 23.71 -0.01 1.83
N ALA A 73 22.52 0.57 1.76
CA ALA A 73 21.97 1.39 2.84
C ALA A 73 20.45 1.25 2.93
N ASP A 74 19.96 1.16 4.15
CA ASP A 74 18.54 1.15 4.44
C ASP A 74 18.02 2.58 4.58
N ILE A 75 16.90 2.87 3.93
CA ILE A 75 16.25 4.18 3.96
C ILE A 75 15.05 4.11 4.89
N GLY A 76 15.19 4.74 6.05
CA GLY A 76 14.13 4.87 7.05
C GLY A 76 13.23 6.07 6.83
N LEU A 77 12.54 6.46 7.90
CA LEU A 77 11.59 7.56 7.92
C LEU A 77 12.20 8.84 8.48
N LEU A 78 11.61 9.99 8.15
CA LEU A 78 11.92 11.27 8.80
C LEU A 78 11.47 11.28 10.27
N THR A 79 10.33 10.65 10.55
CA THR A 79 9.73 10.47 11.89
C THR A 79 8.91 9.17 11.90
N THR A 80 8.64 8.60 13.07
CA THR A 80 7.77 7.42 13.22
C THR A 80 6.41 7.65 12.55
N GLY A 81 5.96 6.70 11.74
CA GLY A 81 4.71 6.81 10.97
C GLY A 81 4.76 7.82 9.80
N GLY A 82 5.94 8.38 9.50
CA GLY A 82 6.09 9.51 8.59
C GLY A 82 6.39 9.15 7.13
N VAL A 83 7.04 10.08 6.43
CA VAL A 83 7.52 9.96 5.05
C VAL A 83 8.98 9.47 5.05
N ALA A 84 9.41 8.81 3.97
CA ALA A 84 10.78 8.36 3.76
C ALA A 84 11.81 9.50 3.89
N ASN A 85 12.99 9.19 4.43
CA ASN A 85 14.11 10.12 4.50
C ASN A 85 14.91 10.13 3.17
N ALA A 86 14.36 10.78 2.15
CA ALA A 86 14.99 10.87 0.83
C ALA A 86 16.41 11.48 0.86
N ALA A 87 16.68 12.43 1.76
CA ALA A 87 18.00 13.04 1.90
C ALA A 87 19.09 12.03 2.30
N ALA A 88 18.73 10.96 3.05
CA ALA A 88 19.65 9.88 3.37
C ALA A 88 20.02 9.07 2.11
N GLN A 89 19.04 8.78 1.25
CA GLN A 89 19.30 8.16 -0.06
C GLN A 89 20.18 9.06 -0.92
N ASP A 90 19.85 10.34 -1.05
CA ASP A 90 20.61 11.28 -1.90
C ASP A 90 22.07 11.36 -1.48
N SER A 91 22.31 11.45 -0.16
CA SER A 91 23.66 11.48 0.41
C SER A 91 24.40 10.17 0.15
N PHE A 92 23.73 9.03 0.34
CA PHE A 92 24.32 7.73 0.14
C PHE A 92 24.61 7.43 -1.35
N CYS A 93 23.75 7.88 -2.26
CA CYS A 93 23.86 7.65 -3.70
C CYS A 93 24.65 8.73 -4.43
N ALA A 94 25.20 9.71 -3.71
CA ALA A 94 25.98 10.80 -4.29
C ALA A 94 27.13 10.26 -5.17
N ASN A 95 27.28 10.87 -6.35
CA ASN A 95 28.31 10.55 -7.35
C ASN A 95 28.33 9.09 -7.84
N THR A 96 27.20 8.38 -7.76
CA THR A 96 27.03 7.04 -8.32
C THR A 96 25.57 6.82 -8.74
N THR A 97 25.26 5.62 -9.24
CA THR A 97 23.88 5.17 -9.42
C THR A 97 23.48 4.22 -8.30
N CYS A 98 22.21 4.27 -7.94
CA CYS A 98 21.59 3.35 -6.99
C CYS A 98 20.39 2.68 -7.63
N ILE A 99 20.19 1.40 -7.28
CA ILE A 99 18.93 0.69 -7.49
C ILE A 99 18.25 0.45 -6.14
N ILE A 100 16.94 0.26 -6.16
CA ILE A 100 16.20 -0.30 -5.02
C ILE A 100 16.44 -1.81 -5.02
N ASN A 101 17.09 -2.29 -3.95
CA ASN A 101 17.51 -3.69 -3.80
C ASN A 101 16.47 -4.55 -3.08
N VAL A 102 15.84 -3.98 -2.04
CA VAL A 102 14.79 -4.61 -1.23
C VAL A 102 13.71 -3.58 -0.93
N ILE A 103 12.44 -3.97 -0.98
CA ILE A 103 11.32 -3.18 -0.46
C ILE A 103 10.82 -3.91 0.79
N TYR A 104 11.00 -3.29 1.95
CA TYR A 104 10.71 -3.94 3.23
C TYR A 104 9.20 -4.02 3.48
N ASP A 105 8.78 -5.14 4.03
CA ASP A 105 7.47 -5.33 4.61
C ASP A 105 7.42 -4.69 6.01
N GLN A 106 6.55 -3.71 6.16
CA GLN A 106 6.35 -3.01 7.44
C GLN A 106 5.52 -3.83 8.44
N SER A 107 4.88 -4.91 7.98
CA SER A 107 4.10 -5.80 8.82
C SER A 107 5.01 -6.66 9.72
N PRO A 108 4.48 -7.24 10.81
CA PRO A 108 5.23 -8.20 11.62
C PRO A 108 5.63 -9.49 10.90
N ARG A 109 5.23 -9.70 9.64
CA ARG A 109 5.51 -10.92 8.87
C ARG A 109 6.84 -10.88 8.11
N HIS A 110 7.35 -9.69 7.81
CA HIS A 110 8.62 -9.51 7.10
C HIS A 110 8.66 -10.21 5.73
N ASN A 111 7.56 -10.12 4.97
CA ASN A 111 7.46 -10.60 3.60
C ASN A 111 8.17 -9.64 2.62
N ASP A 112 9.46 -9.39 2.87
CA ASP A 112 10.25 -8.39 2.15
C ASP A 112 10.41 -8.73 0.67
N LEU A 113 10.13 -7.77 -0.22
CA LEU A 113 10.25 -7.97 -1.66
C LEU A 113 11.70 -7.73 -2.11
N THR A 114 12.29 -8.73 -2.76
CA THR A 114 13.63 -8.64 -3.38
C THR A 114 13.52 -8.67 -4.90
N ILE A 115 14.57 -8.26 -5.62
CA ILE A 115 14.58 -8.30 -7.09
C ILE A 115 14.28 -9.73 -7.56
N GLU A 116 13.29 -9.88 -8.43
CA GLU A 116 12.80 -11.18 -8.87
C GLU A 116 13.87 -11.96 -9.66
N GLY A 117 14.00 -13.24 -9.32
CA GLY A 117 14.87 -14.17 -10.05
C GLY A 117 14.26 -14.63 -11.37
N GLU A 118 14.92 -15.58 -12.03
CA GLU A 118 14.36 -16.19 -13.25
C GLU A 118 13.10 -17.02 -12.94
N GLY A 119 12.15 -17.05 -13.87
CA GLY A 119 10.90 -17.81 -13.78
C GLY A 119 10.56 -18.53 -15.09
N GLY A 120 9.29 -18.84 -15.30
CA GLY A 120 8.78 -19.45 -16.53
C GLY A 120 8.80 -18.51 -17.75
N ALA A 121 8.93 -17.21 -17.52
CA ALA A 121 8.95 -16.19 -18.55
C ALA A 121 10.17 -15.28 -18.40
N GLY A 122 10.86 -15.02 -19.52
CA GLY A 122 11.94 -14.04 -19.58
C GLY A 122 13.21 -14.47 -18.83
N ARG A 123 14.05 -13.47 -18.56
CA ARG A 123 15.27 -13.60 -17.75
C ARG A 123 14.98 -13.07 -16.34
N ALA A 124 15.88 -13.32 -15.39
CA ALA A 124 15.85 -12.65 -14.10
C ALA A 124 15.74 -11.12 -14.26
N ASP A 125 14.95 -10.50 -13.39
CA ASP A 125 14.68 -9.07 -13.42
C ASP A 125 15.86 -8.24 -12.89
N VAL A 126 15.74 -6.94 -13.07
CA VAL A 126 16.67 -5.95 -12.50
C VAL A 126 15.93 -5.00 -11.56
N GLY A 127 16.65 -4.47 -10.56
CA GLY A 127 16.08 -3.47 -9.65
C GLY A 127 15.83 -2.12 -10.33
N ALA A 128 14.78 -1.44 -9.88
CA ALA A 128 14.43 -0.09 -10.33
C ALA A 128 15.48 0.95 -9.89
N PRO A 129 15.81 1.95 -10.73
CA PRO A 129 16.68 3.05 -10.32
C PRO A 129 16.04 3.85 -9.17
N ALA A 130 16.81 4.08 -8.10
CA ALA A 130 16.26 4.54 -6.82
C ALA A 130 15.73 5.98 -6.81
N ASN A 131 16.07 6.79 -7.82
CA ASN A 131 15.64 8.18 -7.94
C ASN A 131 14.78 8.45 -9.18
N ALA A 132 14.30 7.42 -9.86
CA ALA A 132 13.56 7.56 -11.12
C ALA A 132 12.19 8.24 -10.94
N LEU A 133 11.50 7.98 -9.82
CA LEU A 133 10.17 8.52 -9.54
C LEU A 133 10.13 9.43 -8.30
N PRO A 134 10.64 10.67 -8.38
CA PRO A 134 10.49 11.63 -7.29
C PRO A 134 9.02 12.05 -7.14
N VAL A 135 8.54 12.08 -5.89
CA VAL A 135 7.20 12.57 -5.54
C VAL A 135 7.27 13.50 -4.32
N SER A 136 6.23 14.31 -4.14
CA SER A 136 6.07 15.16 -2.95
C SER A 136 4.90 14.68 -2.10
N VAL A 137 5.16 14.39 -0.82
CA VAL A 137 4.14 13.99 0.16
C VAL A 137 4.23 14.91 1.37
N GLY A 138 3.19 15.70 1.61
CA GLY A 138 3.15 16.65 2.73
C GLY A 138 4.32 17.63 2.73
N GLY A 139 4.79 18.05 1.55
CA GLY A 139 5.93 18.97 1.38
C GLY A 139 7.32 18.31 1.45
N HIS A 140 7.40 16.99 1.66
CA HIS A 140 8.67 16.26 1.69
C HIS A 140 8.86 15.47 0.40
N THR A 141 10.09 15.43 -0.11
CA THR A 141 10.47 14.54 -1.21
C THR A 141 10.53 13.10 -0.72
N ALA A 142 10.00 12.19 -1.54
CA ALA A 142 10.19 10.75 -1.42
C ALA A 142 10.35 10.14 -2.82
N TYR A 143 10.83 8.90 -2.92
CA TYR A 143 11.05 8.22 -4.20
C TYR A 143 10.16 6.99 -4.33
N GLY A 144 9.30 6.99 -5.35
CA GLY A 144 8.51 5.82 -5.72
C GLY A 144 9.35 4.80 -6.50
N VAL A 145 8.73 3.67 -6.83
CA VAL A 145 9.35 2.65 -7.66
C VAL A 145 8.88 2.83 -9.10
N GLU A 146 9.74 3.33 -9.98
CA GLU A 146 9.44 3.36 -11.42
C GLU A 146 9.76 1.99 -12.03
N ILE A 147 8.72 1.27 -12.43
CA ILE A 147 8.87 -0.05 -13.06
C ILE A 147 8.83 0.09 -14.58
N SER A 148 9.87 -0.42 -15.23
CA SER A 148 9.92 -0.62 -16.68
C SER A 148 9.97 -2.12 -16.99
N SER A 149 9.78 -2.49 -18.26
CA SER A 149 9.86 -3.89 -18.70
C SER A 149 11.18 -4.54 -18.28
N GLY A 150 11.10 -5.70 -17.60
CA GLY A 150 12.25 -6.42 -17.04
C GLY A 150 12.69 -5.96 -15.64
N MET A 151 11.83 -5.21 -14.94
CA MET A 151 11.98 -4.89 -13.51
C MET A 151 10.82 -5.52 -12.75
N GLY A 152 11.13 -6.14 -11.62
CA GLY A 152 10.15 -6.85 -10.81
C GLY A 152 10.72 -7.19 -9.44
N TYR A 153 9.82 -7.38 -8.48
CA TYR A 153 10.16 -7.70 -7.10
C TYR A 153 9.22 -8.78 -6.58
N ARG A 154 9.76 -9.72 -5.81
CA ARG A 154 9.02 -10.88 -5.33
C ARG A 154 9.53 -11.38 -3.99
N ASP A 155 8.63 -12.04 -3.28
CA ASP A 155 8.93 -12.96 -2.18
C ASP A 155 8.14 -14.26 -2.42
N ASN A 156 8.86 -15.38 -2.54
CA ASN A 156 8.29 -16.71 -2.75
C ASN A 156 8.12 -17.51 -1.45
N SER A 157 8.57 -16.98 -0.32
CA SER A 157 8.58 -17.65 0.97
C SER A 157 7.87 -16.81 2.02
N THR A 158 6.63 -16.42 1.71
CA THR A 158 5.84 -15.52 2.55
C THR A 158 5.23 -16.21 3.77
N SER A 159 4.84 -15.40 4.76
CA SER A 159 4.12 -15.80 5.96
C SER A 159 2.80 -15.03 6.09
N GLY A 160 1.69 -15.76 6.26
CA GLY A 160 0.38 -15.18 6.56
C GLY A 160 -0.41 -14.69 5.34
N VAL A 161 0.22 -14.62 4.16
CA VAL A 161 -0.48 -14.43 2.88
C VAL A 161 -1.49 -15.55 2.67
N ALA A 162 -2.65 -15.24 2.09
CA ALA A 162 -3.71 -16.21 1.86
C ALA A 162 -3.25 -17.33 0.92
N VAL A 163 -3.70 -18.55 1.16
CA VAL A 163 -3.42 -19.72 0.32
C VAL A 163 -4.64 -20.62 0.30
N ASN A 164 -4.78 -21.50 -0.69
CA ASN A 164 -5.81 -22.53 -0.72
C ASN A 164 -7.25 -21.97 -0.58
N GLY A 165 -7.56 -20.89 -1.31
CA GLY A 165 -8.90 -20.30 -1.35
C GLY A 165 -9.32 -19.61 -0.04
N GLN A 166 -8.36 -19.09 0.73
CA GLN A 166 -8.65 -18.17 1.83
C GLN A 166 -8.97 -16.76 1.31
N PRO A 167 -9.81 -15.98 2.01
CA PRO A 167 -10.12 -14.63 1.60
C PRO A 167 -8.92 -13.69 1.77
N GLU A 168 -8.79 -12.74 0.85
CA GLU A 168 -7.77 -11.70 0.91
C GLU A 168 -8.22 -10.38 0.27
N GLY A 169 -7.44 -9.34 0.51
CA GLY A 169 -7.64 -8.04 -0.11
C GLY A 169 -6.33 -7.29 -0.19
N MET A 170 -6.19 -6.52 -1.26
CA MET A 170 -4.98 -5.80 -1.59
C MET A 170 -5.31 -4.48 -2.28
N TYR A 171 -4.38 -3.55 -2.18
CA TYR A 171 -4.42 -2.33 -2.96
C TYR A 171 -3.02 -1.89 -3.32
N MET A 172 -2.92 -1.16 -4.43
CA MET A 172 -1.74 -0.39 -4.80
C MET A 172 -2.11 1.05 -5.10
N VAL A 173 -1.14 1.94 -4.97
CA VAL A 173 -1.20 3.30 -5.50
C VAL A 173 -0.15 3.43 -6.59
N ALA A 174 -0.59 3.51 -7.83
CA ALA A 174 0.27 3.52 -9.02
C ALA A 174 -0.12 4.64 -9.99
N SER A 175 0.74 4.98 -10.95
CA SER A 175 0.44 6.01 -11.96
C SER A 175 -0.15 5.38 -13.21
N SER A 176 -1.32 5.84 -13.65
CA SER A 176 -1.85 5.47 -14.97
C SER A 176 -1.22 6.28 -16.11
N THR A 177 -0.32 7.23 -15.80
CA THR A 177 0.48 7.91 -16.82
C THR A 177 1.69 7.08 -17.28
N HIS A 178 2.01 6.00 -16.58
CA HIS A 178 3.16 5.12 -16.85
C HIS A 178 2.70 3.66 -16.91
N VAL A 179 2.08 3.31 -18.04
CA VAL A 179 1.50 1.99 -18.29
C VAL A 179 1.79 1.56 -19.73
N ASN A 180 1.75 0.25 -19.98
CA ASN A 180 1.84 -0.31 -21.33
C ASN A 180 0.86 -1.51 -21.47
N GLY A 181 0.85 -2.15 -22.64
CA GLY A 181 0.00 -3.32 -22.93
C GLY A 181 0.68 -4.68 -22.73
N GLY A 182 1.89 -4.70 -22.15
CA GLY A 182 2.60 -5.93 -21.80
C GLY A 182 2.00 -6.60 -20.56
N CYS A 183 2.28 -7.90 -20.40
CA CYS A 183 1.94 -8.62 -19.18
C CYS A 183 3.18 -8.75 -18.27
N CYS A 184 3.06 -8.53 -16.97
CA CYS A 184 1.93 -7.88 -16.29
C CYS A 184 2.45 -6.93 -15.21
N PHE A 185 1.69 -5.87 -14.94
CA PHE A 185 2.01 -4.90 -13.88
C PHE A 185 1.07 -5.15 -12.71
N ASP A 186 1.48 -6.12 -11.90
CA ASP A 186 0.67 -6.70 -10.83
C ASP A 186 1.24 -6.36 -9.46
N TYR A 187 0.36 -6.38 -8.47
CA TYR A 187 0.71 -6.42 -7.07
C TYR A 187 -0.27 -7.33 -6.33
N GLY A 188 0.24 -8.42 -5.74
CA GLY A 188 -0.62 -9.35 -5.00
C GLY A 188 -0.02 -10.72 -4.80
N ASN A 189 -0.91 -11.70 -4.68
CA ASN A 189 -0.63 -13.10 -4.45
C ASN A 189 -0.32 -13.82 -5.77
N ALA A 190 0.68 -14.71 -5.75
CA ALA A 190 1.14 -15.45 -6.91
C ALA A 190 1.84 -16.75 -6.49
N GLU A 191 2.25 -17.55 -7.46
CA GLU A 191 2.94 -18.81 -7.24
C GLU A 191 4.26 -18.67 -6.49
N THR A 192 4.62 -19.69 -5.70
CA THR A 192 5.87 -19.69 -4.94
C THR A 192 7.09 -20.19 -5.74
N ASN A 193 6.93 -20.52 -7.02
CA ASN A 193 7.97 -21.14 -7.84
C ASN A 193 8.27 -20.37 -9.14
N ASN A 194 7.70 -19.18 -9.31
CA ASN A 194 7.81 -18.33 -10.51
C ASN A 194 7.38 -19.03 -11.81
N GLN A 195 6.46 -20.00 -11.74
CA GLN A 195 5.89 -20.68 -12.89
C GLN A 195 4.39 -20.45 -12.93
N ASP A 196 3.82 -20.36 -14.12
CA ASP A 196 2.39 -20.55 -14.31
C ASP A 196 2.03 -21.98 -13.88
N THR A 197 1.23 -22.09 -12.82
CA THR A 197 0.76 -23.38 -12.32
C THR A 197 -0.74 -23.62 -12.55
N GLY A 198 -1.35 -22.77 -13.38
CA GLY A 198 -2.71 -22.88 -13.90
C GLY A 198 -3.72 -21.96 -13.20
N ASN A 199 -4.88 -21.83 -13.84
CA ASN A 199 -6.03 -21.03 -13.39
C ASN A 199 -6.26 -21.04 -11.86
N GLY A 200 -6.38 -19.84 -11.28
CA GLY A 200 -6.72 -19.63 -9.87
C GLY A 200 -5.52 -19.72 -8.91
N HIS A 201 -4.30 -19.76 -9.43
CA HIS A 201 -3.08 -19.79 -8.63
C HIS A 201 -2.42 -18.42 -8.43
N MET A 202 -3.01 -17.35 -8.98
CA MET A 202 -2.74 -15.96 -8.64
C MET A 202 -4.00 -15.26 -8.10
N ASP A 203 -3.77 -14.20 -7.33
CA ASP A 203 -4.77 -13.20 -6.94
C ASP A 203 -4.05 -11.86 -6.80
N ALA A 204 -3.97 -11.10 -7.90
CA ALA A 204 -3.22 -9.85 -7.92
C ALA A 204 -3.98 -8.70 -8.59
N VAL A 205 -3.82 -7.49 -8.07
CA VAL A 205 -4.41 -6.31 -8.72
C VAL A 205 -3.50 -5.84 -9.85
N TYR A 206 -4.06 -5.74 -11.06
CA TYR A 206 -3.42 -5.26 -12.27
C TYR A 206 -3.80 -3.81 -12.57
N LEU A 207 -2.86 -3.03 -13.12
CA LEU A 207 -3.13 -1.76 -13.78
C LEU A 207 -2.35 -1.64 -15.09
N GLY A 208 -3.06 -1.55 -16.21
CA GLY A 208 -2.40 -1.31 -17.50
C GLY A 208 -3.33 -1.33 -18.71
N LEU A 209 -2.73 -1.38 -19.90
CA LEU A 209 -3.43 -1.29 -21.19
C LEU A 209 -3.70 -2.66 -21.83
N ARG A 210 -3.42 -3.76 -21.13
CA ARG A 210 -3.69 -5.10 -21.66
C ARG A 210 -5.17 -5.42 -21.48
N CYS A 211 -5.88 -5.53 -22.61
CA CYS A 211 -7.27 -5.96 -22.66
C CYS A 211 -7.34 -7.46 -22.98
N GLU A 212 -7.13 -8.30 -21.97
CA GLU A 212 -6.89 -9.74 -22.13
C GLU A 212 -7.97 -10.44 -22.98
N PHE A 213 -9.24 -10.14 -22.71
CA PHE A 213 -10.37 -10.80 -23.36
C PHE A 213 -10.99 -10.01 -24.52
N GLY A 214 -10.39 -8.87 -24.90
CA GLY A 214 -10.97 -7.95 -25.88
C GLY A 214 -12.24 -7.24 -25.40
N GLY A 215 -12.72 -6.27 -26.18
CA GLY A 215 -13.99 -5.57 -25.91
C GLY A 215 -13.99 -4.60 -24.72
N CYS A 216 -12.81 -4.22 -24.20
CA CYS A 216 -12.71 -3.31 -23.06
C CYS A 216 -13.27 -1.93 -23.38
N ASN A 217 -13.92 -1.32 -22.39
CA ASN A 217 -14.49 0.01 -22.56
C ASN A 217 -13.41 1.09 -22.50
N GLY A 218 -13.43 2.00 -23.47
CA GLY A 218 -12.52 3.14 -23.52
C GLY A 218 -11.08 2.77 -23.89
N PRO A 219 -10.15 3.74 -23.83
CA PRO A 219 -8.75 3.53 -24.18
C PRO A 219 -7.91 2.93 -23.03
N GLY A 220 -8.52 2.68 -21.87
CA GLY A 220 -7.81 2.28 -20.66
C GLY A 220 -6.97 3.42 -20.03
N PRO A 221 -6.03 3.08 -19.13
CA PRO A 221 -5.79 1.72 -18.61
C PRO A 221 -6.96 1.20 -17.80
N TRP A 222 -6.95 -0.08 -17.47
CA TRP A 222 -7.98 -0.74 -16.66
C TRP A 222 -7.38 -1.28 -15.37
N VAL A 223 -8.22 -1.34 -14.35
CA VAL A 223 -7.95 -2.12 -13.14
C VAL A 223 -8.58 -3.50 -13.35
N ALA A 224 -7.80 -4.56 -13.16
CA ALA A 224 -8.27 -5.94 -13.31
C ALA A 224 -7.72 -6.81 -12.16
N ALA A 225 -8.28 -8.00 -12.02
CA ALA A 225 -7.74 -9.08 -11.21
C ALA A 225 -6.95 -10.01 -12.11
N ASP A 226 -5.65 -10.16 -11.88
CA ASP A 226 -4.90 -11.31 -12.40
C ASP A 226 -5.22 -12.51 -11.51
N LEU A 227 -5.87 -13.51 -12.11
CA LEU A 227 -6.26 -14.75 -11.44
C LEU A 227 -5.53 -15.97 -12.04
N GLU A 228 -4.36 -15.72 -12.66
CA GLU A 228 -3.60 -16.61 -13.52
C GLU A 228 -4.37 -16.95 -14.80
N ASN A 229 -3.64 -16.96 -15.92
CA ASN A 229 -4.16 -17.19 -17.26
C ASN A 229 -5.30 -16.22 -17.67
N GLY A 230 -5.42 -15.06 -17.00
CA GLY A 230 -6.44 -14.07 -17.33
C GLY A 230 -6.44 -12.82 -16.46
N LEU A 231 -6.67 -11.66 -17.10
CA LEU A 231 -6.88 -10.37 -16.43
C LEU A 231 -8.37 -9.99 -16.44
N TYR A 232 -9.05 -10.23 -15.33
CA TYR A 232 -10.50 -10.14 -15.18
C TYR A 232 -10.94 -8.77 -14.66
N GLN A 233 -11.70 -8.02 -15.46
CA GLN A 233 -12.44 -6.82 -15.06
C GLN A 233 -13.87 -7.16 -14.57
N SER A 234 -14.34 -8.39 -14.81
CA SER A 234 -15.65 -8.92 -14.41
C SER A 234 -15.65 -10.46 -14.42
N ASN A 235 -16.77 -11.10 -14.05
CA ASN A 235 -16.95 -12.56 -14.19
C ASN A 235 -16.91 -13.07 -15.64
N THR A 236 -17.04 -12.20 -16.64
CA THR A 236 -16.97 -12.57 -18.07
C THR A 236 -15.68 -12.09 -18.72
N GLY A 237 -14.65 -11.82 -17.92
CA GLY A 237 -13.37 -11.30 -18.40
C GLY A 237 -13.36 -9.77 -18.51
N THR A 238 -14.14 -9.20 -19.43
CA THR A 238 -14.16 -7.74 -19.65
C THR A 238 -15.36 -7.04 -19.00
N SER A 239 -15.23 -5.77 -18.62
CA SER A 239 -16.34 -4.91 -18.19
C SER A 239 -16.68 -3.86 -19.23
N ALA A 240 -17.89 -3.92 -19.80
CA ALA A 240 -18.39 -2.89 -20.71
C ALA A 240 -18.76 -1.58 -19.97
N GLY A 241 -18.95 -1.63 -18.65
CA GLY A 241 -19.42 -0.51 -17.84
C GLY A 241 -18.33 0.40 -17.30
N ASP A 242 -17.06 -0.05 -17.27
CA ASP A 242 -15.96 0.71 -16.68
C ASP A 242 -14.93 1.15 -17.73
N PRO A 243 -14.81 2.46 -18.03
CA PRO A 243 -13.77 2.96 -18.95
C PRO A 243 -12.36 3.01 -18.31
N GLY A 244 -12.22 2.60 -17.05
CA GLY A 244 -10.99 2.71 -16.28
C GLY A 244 -10.81 4.08 -15.60
N PRO A 245 -9.70 4.29 -14.87
CA PRO A 245 -9.41 5.56 -14.18
C PRO A 245 -9.10 6.75 -15.12
N GLY A 246 -8.82 6.50 -16.40
CA GLY A 246 -8.20 7.48 -17.29
C GLY A 246 -6.75 7.76 -16.89
N ILE A 247 -6.18 8.84 -17.43
CA ILE A 247 -4.79 9.26 -17.17
C ILE A 247 -4.74 10.11 -15.89
N LEU A 248 -4.18 9.54 -14.83
CA LEU A 248 -4.06 10.11 -13.50
C LEU A 248 -2.65 9.83 -12.96
N PRO A 249 -2.01 10.81 -12.29
CA PRO A 249 -0.70 10.59 -11.68
C PRO A 249 -0.73 9.57 -10.55
N TYR A 250 -1.86 9.43 -9.86
CA TYR A 250 -2.03 8.50 -8.75
C TYR A 250 -3.42 7.87 -8.78
N VAL A 251 -3.46 6.58 -9.07
CA VAL A 251 -4.65 5.72 -9.04
C VAL A 251 -4.51 4.80 -7.84
N THR A 252 -5.54 4.79 -6.98
CA THR A 252 -5.72 3.67 -6.05
C THR A 252 -6.44 2.57 -6.82
N ALA A 253 -5.82 1.39 -6.94
CA ALA A 253 -6.42 0.18 -7.51
C ALA A 253 -6.56 -0.85 -6.40
N MET A 254 -7.71 -1.51 -6.30
CA MET A 254 -8.01 -2.47 -5.24
C MET A 254 -8.65 -3.73 -5.80
N LEU A 255 -8.24 -4.85 -5.21
CA LEU A 255 -8.84 -6.17 -5.39
C LEU A 255 -9.15 -6.75 -4.01
N SER A 256 -10.32 -7.36 -3.87
CA SER A 256 -10.66 -8.19 -2.72
C SER A 256 -11.38 -9.43 -3.18
N ASN A 257 -11.02 -10.57 -2.62
CA ASN A 257 -11.54 -11.87 -3.00
C ASN A 257 -11.98 -12.63 -1.75
N ASN A 258 -13.09 -13.37 -1.85
CA ASN A 258 -13.49 -14.30 -0.78
C ASN A 258 -12.72 -15.64 -0.83
N GLY A 259 -11.84 -15.81 -1.81
CA GLY A 259 -11.03 -17.01 -2.04
C GLY A 259 -11.81 -18.17 -2.66
N GLN A 260 -13.06 -17.94 -3.10
CA GLN A 260 -13.96 -19.01 -3.55
C GLN A 260 -14.61 -18.70 -4.89
N ASN A 261 -15.51 -17.73 -4.92
CA ASN A 261 -16.39 -17.51 -6.06
C ASN A 261 -16.83 -16.06 -6.24
N HIS A 262 -16.22 -15.12 -5.49
CA HIS A 262 -16.59 -13.72 -5.57
C HIS A 262 -15.37 -12.83 -5.36
N PHE A 263 -15.18 -11.89 -6.28
CA PHE A 263 -14.19 -10.82 -6.11
C PHE A 263 -14.83 -9.45 -6.36
N ALA A 264 -14.15 -8.41 -5.91
CA ALA A 264 -14.53 -7.03 -6.17
C ALA A 264 -13.32 -6.21 -6.58
N LEU A 265 -13.54 -5.34 -7.55
CA LEU A 265 -12.57 -4.35 -8.02
C LEU A 265 -13.05 -2.96 -7.66
N LYS A 266 -12.11 -2.14 -7.17
CA LYS A 266 -12.37 -0.72 -6.91
C LYS A 266 -11.22 0.11 -7.41
N ARG A 267 -11.54 1.35 -7.79
CA ARG A 267 -10.54 2.35 -8.16
C ARG A 267 -10.88 3.74 -7.65
N ALA A 268 -9.87 4.58 -7.45
CA ALA A 268 -10.04 6.01 -7.14
C ALA A 268 -8.89 6.84 -7.71
N ASN A 269 -9.12 8.15 -7.85
CA ASN A 269 -8.03 9.11 -7.85
C ASN A 269 -7.47 9.19 -6.42
N ALA A 270 -6.21 8.81 -6.21
CA ALA A 270 -5.63 8.74 -4.87
C ALA A 270 -5.46 10.12 -4.20
N GLN A 271 -5.64 11.21 -4.95
CA GLN A 271 -5.53 12.58 -4.42
C GLN A 271 -6.86 13.15 -3.94
N THR A 272 -8.00 12.70 -4.48
CA THR A 272 -9.32 13.30 -4.21
C THR A 272 -10.47 12.31 -4.44
N GLY A 273 -11.59 12.54 -3.76
CA GLY A 273 -12.82 11.77 -3.96
C GLY A 273 -12.86 10.46 -3.17
N GLY A 274 -13.63 9.49 -3.66
CA GLY A 274 -13.83 8.19 -3.02
C GLY A 274 -13.64 7.04 -4.00
N LEU A 275 -13.68 5.81 -3.45
CA LEU A 275 -13.60 4.59 -4.25
C LEU A 275 -14.87 4.38 -5.08
N THR A 276 -14.68 4.06 -6.35
CA THR A 276 -15.70 3.55 -7.25
C THR A 276 -15.55 2.04 -7.34
N THR A 277 -16.60 1.29 -7.00
CA THR A 277 -16.68 -0.15 -7.31
C THR A 277 -16.94 -0.32 -8.80
N THR A 278 -16.01 -1.00 -9.48
CA THR A 278 -16.08 -1.25 -10.93
C THR A 278 -16.63 -2.64 -11.22
N TYR A 279 -16.43 -3.56 -10.28
CA TYR A 279 -17.02 -4.90 -10.30
C TYR A 279 -17.17 -5.44 -8.88
N SER A 280 -18.21 -6.26 -8.67
CA SER A 280 -18.42 -7.05 -7.46
C SER A 280 -19.37 -8.19 -7.80
N GLY A 281 -18.87 -9.42 -7.82
CA GLY A 281 -19.67 -10.60 -8.15
C GLY A 281 -18.87 -11.88 -8.16
#